data_AF-A0A7R6Z128-F1
#
_entry.id   AF-A0A7R6Z128-F1
#
_cell.length_a   1.000
_cell.length_b   1.000
_cell.length_c   1.000
_cell.angle_alpha   90.00
_cell.angle_beta   90.00
_cell.angle_gamma   90.00
#
_symmetry.space_group_name_H-M   'P 1'
#
loop_
_entity.id
_entity.type
_entity.pdbx_description
1 polymer ?
#
loop_
_entity_poly.entity_id
_entity_poly.type
_entity_poly.pdbx_seq_one_letter_code
_entity_poly.pdbx_strand_id
1 'polypeptide(L)'
;MALEAPRQQYRSGETRQWLKTKSFVVSELELLGVQRESGKAAFALLAEPDTRRYVGSAFITLPLDIRERLWKRVQEHAGPPPRGMKKRPATQWVKPGVRLRIKHLRGDHSHIRHASLLSFSDES
;
A
#
# COMPACT_ATOMS: atom_id res chain seq x y z
N MET A 1 39.71 25.60 3.90
CA MET A 1 40.03 24.19 4.20
C MET A 1 38.80 23.37 3.85
N ALA A 2 38.78 22.66 2.72
CA ALA A 2 37.63 21.89 2.26
C ALA A 2 37.93 20.40 2.41
N LEU A 3 37.07 19.68 3.12
CA LEU A 3 37.17 18.23 3.31
C LEU A 3 36.46 17.54 2.14
N GLU A 4 37.20 17.11 1.12
CA GLU A 4 36.68 16.20 0.08
C GLU A 4 36.64 14.77 0.63
N ALA A 5 35.48 14.10 0.52
CA ALA A 5 35.36 12.68 0.84
C ALA A 5 36.25 11.84 -0.11
N PRO A 6 36.94 10.80 0.37
CA PRO A 6 37.91 10.06 -0.43
C PRO A 6 37.23 9.35 -1.62
N ARG A 7 37.88 9.46 -2.79
CA ARG A 7 37.46 8.93 -4.10
C ARG A 7 37.24 7.41 -4.05
N GLN A 8 35.99 6.97 -3.90
CA GLN A 8 35.59 5.58 -4.08
C GLN A 8 35.54 5.24 -5.58
N GLN A 9 36.35 4.29 -6.02
CA GLN A 9 36.30 3.78 -7.40
C GLN A 9 35.01 2.98 -7.63
N TYR A 10 34.35 3.20 -8.77
CA TYR A 10 33.18 2.42 -9.18
C TYR A 10 33.52 0.93 -9.24
N ARG A 11 32.84 0.11 -8.43
CA ARG A 11 32.94 -1.35 -8.48
C ARG A 11 31.63 -1.95 -8.94
N SER A 12 31.65 -2.70 -10.04
CA SER A 12 30.51 -3.52 -10.46
C SER A 12 30.40 -4.76 -9.57
N GLY A 13 29.23 -4.99 -8.96
CA GLY A 13 28.99 -6.11 -8.05
C GLY A 13 28.11 -5.71 -6.86
N GLU A 14 27.90 -6.62 -5.90
CA GLU A 14 27.09 -6.37 -4.71
C GLU A 14 27.75 -5.30 -3.82
N THR A 15 27.35 -4.04 -4.02
CA THR A 15 27.99 -2.89 -3.39
C THR A 15 26.96 -2.11 -2.58
N ARG A 16 27.15 -2.07 -1.25
CA ARG A 16 26.38 -1.23 -0.30
C ARG A 16 26.85 0.23 -0.25
N GLN A 17 27.84 0.61 -1.07
CA GLN A 17 28.41 1.97 -1.10
C GLN A 17 27.45 3.02 -1.69
N TRP A 18 26.42 2.57 -2.41
CA TRP A 18 25.38 3.45 -2.97
C TRP A 18 24.23 3.59 -2.00
N LEU A 19 24.11 4.76 -1.37
CA LEU A 19 22.98 5.09 -0.52
C LEU A 19 21.85 5.67 -1.37
N LYS A 20 20.68 5.01 -1.35
CA LYS A 20 19.47 5.52 -2.00
C LYS A 20 18.60 6.20 -0.96
N THR A 21 18.50 7.52 -1.04
CA THR A 21 17.54 8.29 -0.25
C THR A 21 16.24 8.43 -1.05
N LYS A 22 15.13 7.92 -0.52
CA LYS A 22 13.80 7.99 -1.14
C LYS A 22 12.84 8.74 -0.24
N SER A 23 12.06 9.66 -0.81
CA SER A 23 11.02 10.38 -0.08
C SER A 23 9.73 9.57 -0.03
N PHE A 24 9.34 9.15 1.17
CA PHE A 24 8.07 8.49 1.43
C PHE A 24 7.10 9.42 2.13
N VAL A 25 5.81 9.26 1.85
CA VAL A 25 4.72 9.93 2.54
C VAL A 25 3.75 8.90 3.11
N VAL A 26 3.07 9.27 4.20
CA VAL A 26 2.00 8.48 4.79
C VAL A 26 0.69 9.22 4.54
N SER A 27 -0.24 8.53 3.90
CA SER A 27 -1.54 9.07 3.53
C SER A 27 -2.65 8.19 4.09
N GLU A 28 -3.76 8.80 4.47
CA GLU A 28 -4.97 8.10 4.90
C GLU A 28 -5.86 7.86 3.70
N LEU A 29 -6.15 6.59 3.42
CA LEU A 29 -6.90 6.15 2.24
C LEU A 29 -7.99 5.17 2.67
N GLU A 30 -9.06 5.09 1.90
CA GLU A 30 -10.16 4.16 2.18
C GLU A 30 -9.89 2.80 1.54
N LEU A 31 -10.26 1.71 2.23
CA LEU A 31 -10.21 0.36 1.67
C LEU A 31 -11.42 0.12 0.76
N LEU A 32 -11.17 -0.22 -0.49
CA LEU A 32 -12.20 -0.65 -1.45
C LEU A 32 -12.39 -2.18 -1.48
N GLY A 33 -11.29 -2.91 -1.29
CA GLY A 33 -11.31 -4.37 -1.34
C GLY A 33 -9.93 -4.96 -1.16
N VAL A 34 -9.88 -6.26 -0.90
CA VAL A 34 -8.64 -7.01 -0.74
C VAL A 34 -8.55 -8.05 -1.84
N GLN A 35 -7.46 -8.00 -2.60
CA GLN A 35 -7.12 -9.02 -3.57
C GLN A 35 -6.18 -10.04 -2.93
N ARG A 36 -6.61 -11.30 -2.88
CA ARG A 36 -5.84 -12.41 -2.31
C ARG A 36 -5.85 -13.58 -3.27
N GLU A 37 -4.69 -13.90 -3.82
CA GLU A 37 -4.48 -15.13 -4.57
C GLU A 37 -3.68 -16.11 -3.68
N SER A 38 -4.05 -17.40 -3.71
CA SER A 38 -3.29 -18.42 -2.99
C SER A 38 -1.84 -18.46 -3.50
N GLY A 39 -0.86 -18.42 -2.60
CA GLY A 39 0.57 -18.40 -2.94
C GLY A 39 1.13 -17.01 -3.33
N LYS A 40 0.33 -15.95 -3.40
CA LYS A 40 0.81 -14.57 -3.64
C LYS A 40 0.54 -13.68 -2.43
N ALA A 41 1.27 -12.57 -2.37
CA ALA A 41 1.04 -11.53 -1.36
C ALA A 41 -0.37 -10.92 -1.51
N ALA A 42 -0.97 -10.56 -0.39
CA ALA A 42 -2.28 -9.90 -0.39
C ALA A 42 -2.13 -8.40 -0.68
N PHE A 43 -3.07 -7.87 -1.47
CA PHE A 43 -3.10 -6.48 -1.88
C PHE A 43 -4.37 -5.80 -1.37
N ALA A 44 -4.23 -4.62 -0.79
CA ALA A 44 -5.35 -3.73 -0.49
C ALA A 44 -5.58 -2.80 -1.69
N LEU A 45 -6.80 -2.77 -2.22
CA LEU A 45 -7.26 -1.78 -3.19
C LEU A 45 -7.70 -0.53 -2.44
N LEU A 46 -7.18 0.63 -2.86
CA LEU A 46 -7.29 1.87 -2.12
C LEU A 46 -8.10 2.90 -2.89
N ALA A 47 -8.93 3.62 -2.15
CA ALA A 47 -9.74 4.73 -2.61
C ALA A 47 -9.31 6.02 -1.93
N GLU A 48 -9.52 7.12 -2.62
CA GLU A 48 -9.59 8.42 -1.96
C GLU A 48 -10.86 8.50 -1.09
N PRO A 49 -10.78 8.96 0.16
CA PRO A 49 -11.92 8.96 1.09
C PRO A 49 -13.15 9.72 0.59
N ASP A 50 -12.93 10.88 -0.04
CA ASP A 50 -14.01 11.77 -0.49
C ASP A 50 -14.62 11.33 -1.82
N THR A 51 -13.77 11.12 -2.84
CA THR A 51 -14.25 10.82 -4.20
C THR A 51 -14.50 9.34 -4.43
N ARG A 52 -14.02 8.47 -3.53
CA ARG A 52 -14.02 6.99 -3.66
C ARG A 52 -13.42 6.50 -4.97
N ARG A 53 -12.56 7.32 -5.59
CA ARG A 53 -11.85 6.96 -6.81
C ARG A 53 -10.68 6.07 -6.44
N TYR A 54 -10.46 5.05 -7.27
CA TYR A 54 -9.33 4.16 -7.11
C TYR A 54 -8.02 4.92 -7.29
N VAL A 55 -7.17 4.92 -6.25
CA VAL A 55 -5.87 5.60 -6.26
C VAL A 55 -4.70 4.62 -6.42
N GLY A 56 -4.93 3.33 -6.20
CA GLY A 56 -3.91 2.30 -6.39
C GLY A 56 -4.06 1.11 -5.46
N SER A 57 -3.02 0.31 -5.39
CA SER A 57 -2.95 -0.91 -4.58
C SER A 57 -1.76 -0.86 -3.65
N ALA A 58 -1.96 -1.24 -2.39
CA ALA A 58 -0.89 -1.40 -1.41
C ALA A 58 -0.63 -2.86 -1.08
N PHE A 59 0.64 -3.20 -0.85
CA PHE A 59 1.02 -4.47 -0.28
C PHE A 59 0.64 -4.53 1.20
N ILE A 60 0.09 -5.68 1.61
CA ILE A 60 -0.16 -5.97 3.02
C ILE A 60 1.08 -6.70 3.56
N THR A 61 2.04 -5.94 4.10
CA THR A 61 3.27 -6.45 4.74
C THR A 61 3.12 -6.63 6.25
N LEU A 62 1.89 -6.56 6.76
CA LEU A 62 1.59 -6.63 8.18
C LEU A 62 1.88 -8.03 8.77
N PRO A 63 2.22 -8.10 10.07
CA PRO A 63 2.35 -9.37 10.77
C PRO A 63 1.01 -10.12 10.78
N LEU A 64 1.09 -11.43 11.02
CA LEU A 64 -0.04 -12.36 10.84
C LEU A 64 -1.27 -11.94 11.65
N ASP A 65 -1.06 -11.55 12.90
CA ASP A 65 -2.10 -11.14 13.86
C ASP A 65 -2.91 -9.92 13.35
N ILE A 66 -2.24 -8.85 12.90
CA ILE A 66 -2.92 -7.69 12.33
C ILE A 66 -3.58 -8.04 11.01
N ARG A 67 -2.96 -8.91 10.20
CA ARG A 67 -3.55 -9.36 8.92
C ARG A 67 -4.85 -10.15 9.14
N GLU A 68 -4.91 -11.00 10.15
CA GLU A 68 -6.13 -11.74 10.49
C GLU A 68 -7.23 -10.81 11.02
N ARG A 69 -6.89 -9.79 11.79
CA ARG A 69 -7.85 -8.75 12.22
C ARG A 69 -8.42 -7.98 11.03
N LEU A 70 -7.55 -7.53 10.13
CA LEU A 70 -7.97 -6.89 8.88
C LEU A 70 -8.89 -7.82 8.08
N TRP A 71 -8.58 -9.12 8.05
CA TRP A 71 -9.38 -10.09 7.33
C TRP A 71 -10.77 -10.29 7.92
N LYS A 72 -10.89 -10.43 9.24
CA LYS A 72 -12.21 -10.47 9.91
C LYS A 72 -13.03 -9.24 9.56
N ARG A 73 -12.41 -8.05 9.59
CA ARG A 73 -13.06 -6.79 9.24
C ARG A 73 -13.53 -6.75 7.78
N VAL A 74 -12.70 -7.22 6.86
CA VAL A 74 -13.03 -7.33 5.43
C VAL A 74 -14.21 -8.27 5.21
N GLN A 75 -14.32 -9.36 5.99
CA GLN A 75 -15.46 -10.27 5.93
C GLN A 75 -16.74 -9.65 6.51
N GLU A 76 -16.66 -8.98 7.67
CA GLU A 76 -17.78 -8.27 8.28
C GLU A 76 -18.32 -7.14 7.38
N HIS A 77 -17.40 -6.42 6.74
CA HIS A 77 -17.72 -5.33 5.81
C HIS A 77 -17.84 -5.82 4.36
N ALA A 78 -18.00 -7.11 4.10
CA ALA A 78 -18.14 -7.60 2.74
C ALA A 78 -19.33 -6.92 2.04
N GLY A 79 -19.11 -6.44 0.82
CA GLY A 79 -20.08 -5.63 0.08
C GLY A 79 -20.07 -5.88 -1.43
N PRO A 80 -21.03 -5.31 -2.16
CA PRO A 80 -21.03 -5.38 -3.61
C PRO A 80 -19.84 -4.62 -4.20
N PRO A 81 -19.36 -4.99 -5.40
CA PRO A 81 -18.30 -4.27 -6.08
C PRO A 81 -18.67 -2.80 -6.31
N PRO A 82 -17.73 -1.86 -6.13
CA PRO A 82 -17.95 -0.46 -6.43
C PRO A 82 -18.21 -0.24 -7.93
N ARG A 83 -19.09 0.72 -8.26
CA ARG A 83 -19.48 1.03 -9.64
C ARG A 83 -18.25 1.47 -10.46
N GLY A 84 -18.08 0.88 -11.65
CA GLY A 84 -17.02 1.27 -12.59
C GLY A 84 -15.69 0.51 -12.45
N MET A 85 -15.59 -0.47 -11.54
CA MET A 85 -14.39 -1.30 -11.44
C MET A 85 -14.40 -2.49 -12.41
N LYS A 86 -13.24 -2.73 -13.03
CA LYS A 86 -13.01 -3.96 -13.81
C LYS A 86 -13.12 -5.18 -12.88
N LYS A 87 -13.82 -6.23 -13.31
CA LYS A 87 -13.90 -7.50 -12.58
C LYS A 87 -12.48 -8.05 -12.41
N ARG A 88 -11.98 -8.04 -11.17
CA ARG A 88 -10.71 -8.65 -10.80
C ARG A 88 -10.98 -10.01 -10.15
N PRO A 89 -10.40 -11.10 -10.69
CA PRO A 89 -10.52 -12.39 -10.02
C PRO A 89 -9.86 -12.31 -8.63
N ALA A 90 -10.41 -13.05 -7.67
CA ALA A 90 -9.90 -13.14 -6.30
C ALA A 90 -9.86 -11.82 -5.48
N THR A 91 -10.76 -10.88 -5.78
CA THR A 91 -10.96 -9.66 -4.99
C THR A 91 -12.20 -9.77 -4.12
N GLN A 92 -12.03 -9.63 -2.80
CA GLN A 92 -13.12 -9.46 -1.86
C GLN A 92 -13.37 -7.96 -1.65
N TRP A 93 -14.55 -7.51 -2.08
CA TRP A 93 -14.96 -6.11 -1.96
C TRP A 93 -15.46 -5.82 -0.56
N VAL A 94 -15.14 -4.63 -0.06
CA VAL A 94 -15.64 -4.14 1.21
C VAL A 94 -16.56 -2.94 1.00
N LYS A 95 -17.48 -2.76 1.93
CA LYS A 95 -18.27 -1.53 2.05
C LYS A 95 -17.32 -0.37 2.40
N PRO A 96 -17.57 0.83 1.87
CA PRO A 96 -16.87 2.05 2.26
C PRO A 96 -16.89 2.26 3.79
N GLY A 97 -15.86 2.90 4.34
CA GLY A 97 -15.76 3.24 5.76
C GLY A 97 -14.51 2.73 6.49
N VAL A 98 -13.73 1.81 5.91
CA VAL A 98 -12.49 1.33 6.54
C VAL A 98 -11.31 2.21 6.13
N ARG A 99 -10.78 2.99 7.07
CA ARG A 99 -9.63 3.89 6.84
C ARG A 99 -8.30 3.17 7.06
N LEU A 100 -7.38 3.34 6.11
CA LEU A 100 -6.06 2.73 6.08
C LEU A 100 -4.96 3.79 6.07
N ARG A 101 -3.91 3.57 6.85
CA ARG A 101 -2.67 4.36 6.81
C ARG A 101 -1.68 3.69 5.89
N ILE A 102 -1.38 4.35 4.76
CA ILE A 102 -0.57 3.80 3.67
C ILE A 102 0.71 4.60 3.54
N LYS A 103 1.86 3.91 3.59
CA LYS A 103 3.14 4.48 3.20
C LYS A 103 3.35 4.29 1.71
N HIS A 104 3.59 5.35 0.95
CA HIS A 104 3.91 5.26 -0.47
C HIS A 104 5.04 6.22 -0.88
N LEU A 105 5.60 6.03 -2.07
CA LEU A 105 6.55 7.01 -2.62
C LEU A 105 5.82 8.31 -2.92
N ARG A 106 6.45 9.43 -2.54
CA ARG A 106 5.99 10.76 -2.92
C ARG A 106 6.26 10.98 -4.41
N GLY A 107 5.25 11.35 -5.17
CA GLY A 107 5.37 11.66 -6.59
C GLY A 107 4.03 12.06 -7.21
N ASP A 108 4.09 12.77 -8.33
CA ASP A 108 2.94 13.28 -9.09
C ASP A 108 2.39 12.21 -10.06
N HIS A 109 2.26 10.98 -9.58
CA HIS A 109 1.75 9.89 -10.39
C HIS A 109 0.24 9.74 -10.22
N SER A 110 -0.44 9.40 -11.31
CA SER A 110 -1.89 9.14 -11.31
C SER A 110 -2.31 8.04 -10.33
N HIS A 111 -1.42 7.08 -10.03
CA HIS A 111 -1.61 6.07 -9.00
C HIS A 111 -0.42 6.00 -8.05
N ILE A 112 -0.70 5.65 -6.80
CA ILE A 112 0.34 5.47 -5.79
C ILE A 112 1.26 4.30 -6.16
N ARG A 113 2.57 4.48 -5.91
CA ARG A 113 3.62 3.48 -6.21
C ARG A 113 4.35 3.05 -4.95
N HIS A 114 4.76 1.79 -4.93
CA HIS A 114 5.44 1.16 -3.79
C HIS A 114 4.71 1.39 -2.47
N ALA A 115 3.39 1.21 -2.51
CA ALA A 115 2.52 1.42 -1.37
C ALA A 115 2.56 0.20 -0.44
N SER A 116 2.66 0.44 0.86
CA SER A 116 2.63 -0.58 1.91
C SER A 116 1.67 -0.14 3.01
N LEU A 117 0.82 -1.07 3.44
CA LEU A 117 -0.11 -0.85 4.53
C LEU A 117 0.66 -0.81 5.86
N LEU A 118 0.54 0.30 6.60
CA LEU A 118 1.15 0.45 7.92
C LEU A 118 0.20 0.02 9.05
N SER A 119 -1.03 0.52 8.98
CA SER A 119 -2.09 0.20 9.95
C SER A 119 -3.44 0.60 9.37
N PHE A 120 -4.51 0.22 10.06
CA PHE A 120 -5.86 0.67 9.76
C PHE A 120 -6.47 1.25 11.03
N SER A 121 -7.30 2.28 10.87
CA SER A 121 -7.99 2.91 11.99
C SER A 121 -9.33 2.23 12.19
N ASP A 122 -9.58 1.82 13.43
CA ASP A 122 -10.87 1.33 13.91
C ASP A 122 -11.58 2.52 14.57
N GLU A 123 -12.20 3.39 13.79
CA GLU A 123 -13.18 4.31 14.38
C GLU A 123 -14.50 3.53 14.50
N SER A 124 -14.79 3.16 15.75
CA SER A 124 -16.00 2.50 16.23
C SER A 124 -17.26 3.31 15.94
#